data_AF-A0A3D6BB88-F1
#
_entry.id   AF-A0A3D6BB88-F1
#
_cell.length_a   1.000
_cell.length_b   1.000
_cell.length_c   1.000
_cell.angle_alpha   90.00
_cell.angle_beta   90.00
_cell.angle_gamma   90.00
#
_symmetry.space_group_name_H-M   'P 1'
#
loop_
_entity.id
_entity.type
_entity.pdbx_description
1 polymer ?
#
loop_
_entity_poly.entity_id
_entity_poly.type
_entity_poly.pdbx_seq_one_letter_code
_entity_poly.pdbx_strand_id
1 'polypeptide(L)'
;MMSSNIKKILVLFSIFLNIGFVLLGSYYLMKEQAEHKQQRGFTETGRHLSFYRGLGISDAQETEIEKLLNDYLVKENEMKAENRKVRNDLVNMIAGNEKQDEEKLDVLFLRIAFLKESREKTTFEHLLKVKEILTVEQSQKMFSKLMEETKKEKD
;
A
#
# COMPACT_ATOMS: atom_id res chain seq x y z
N MET A 1 37.52 37.14 30.06
CA MET A 1 37.62 35.66 30.04
C MET A 1 36.27 35.07 30.44
N MET A 2 35.64 34.27 29.58
CA MET A 2 34.35 33.65 29.87
C MET A 2 34.52 32.51 30.88
N SER A 3 33.69 32.44 31.93
CA SER A 3 33.83 31.43 32.98
C SER A 3 33.58 30.01 32.45
N SER A 4 34.29 29.03 33.00
CA SER A 4 34.22 27.62 32.56
C SER A 4 32.80 27.05 32.59
N ASN A 5 31.96 27.54 33.51
CA ASN A 5 30.56 27.12 33.64
C ASN A 5 29.69 27.61 32.48
N ILE A 6 29.94 28.83 31.97
CA ILE A 6 29.21 29.37 30.82
C ILE A 6 29.52 28.60 29.54
N LYS A 7 30.79 28.19 29.36
CA LYS A 7 31.19 27.35 28.22
C LYS A 7 30.48 25.99 28.23
N LYS A 8 30.38 25.34 29.39
CA LYS A 8 29.67 24.06 29.55
C LYS A 8 28.18 24.20 29.22
N ILE A 9 27.54 25.28 29.68
CA ILE A 9 26.13 25.56 29.38
C ILE A 9 25.93 25.76 27.88
N LEU A 10 26.81 26.51 27.21
CA LEU A 10 26.71 26.73 25.75
C LEU A 10 26.90 25.44 24.95
N VAL A 11 27.82 24.56 25.36
CA VAL A 11 28.02 23.25 24.72
C VAL A 11 26.79 22.36 24.89
N LEU A 12 26.24 22.26 26.11
CA LEU A 12 25.02 21.51 26.36
C LEU A 12 23.85 22.06 25.55
N PHE A 13 23.69 23.39 25.51
CA PHE A 13 22.65 24.05 24.74
C PHE A 13 22.76 23.73 23.25
N SER A 14 23.97 23.74 22.68
CA SER A 14 24.23 23.35 21.29
C SER A 14 23.86 21.89 21.01
N ILE A 15 24.15 20.97 21.94
CA ILE A 15 23.78 19.55 21.80
C ILE A 15 22.27 19.39 21.81
N PHE A 16 21.57 20.03 22.76
CA PHE A 16 20.10 19.99 22.83
C PHE A 16 19.44 20.59 21.59
N LEU A 17 20.00 21.67 21.04
CA LEU A 17 19.51 22.28 19.79
C LEU A 17 19.58 21.31 18.61
N ASN A 18 20.71 20.60 18.46
CA ASN A 18 20.88 19.62 17.38
C ASN A 18 19.94 18.42 17.54
N ILE A 19 19.80 17.89 18.76
CA ILE A 19 18.85 16.81 19.05
C ILE A 19 17.41 17.27 18.75
N GLY A 20 17.04 18.47 19.19
CA GLY A 20 15.74 19.06 18.92
C GLY A 20 15.47 19.19 17.42
N PHE A 21 16.47 19.62 16.64
CA PHE A 21 16.34 19.76 15.18
C PHE A 21 16.15 18.40 14.48
N VAL A 22 16.88 17.37 14.91
CA VAL A 22 16.73 16.00 14.37
C VAL A 22 15.36 15.43 14.72
N LEU A 23 14.88 15.62 15.96
CA LEU A 23 13.56 15.15 16.39
C LEU A 23 12.41 15.88 15.69
N LEU A 24 12.52 17.21 15.51
CA LEU A 24 11.53 17.97 14.74
C LEU A 24 11.54 17.56 13.27
N GLY A 25 12.73 17.41 12.68
CA GLY A 25 12.87 16.97 11.30
C GLY A 25 12.27 15.59 11.07
N SER A 26 12.57 14.63 11.94
CA SER A 26 12.00 13.27 11.85
C SER A 26 10.48 13.27 12.09
N TYR A 27 9.99 14.05 13.05
CA TYR A 27 8.56 14.22 13.29
C TYR A 27 7.82 14.77 12.06
N TYR A 28 8.33 15.84 11.44
CA TYR A 28 7.71 16.42 10.24
C TYR A 28 7.73 15.45 9.06
N LEU A 29 8.84 14.73 8.86
CA LEU A 29 8.95 13.71 7.81
C LEU A 29 7.96 12.55 8.02
N MET A 30 7.82 12.08 9.26
CA MET A 30 6.85 11.03 9.58
C MET A 30 5.40 11.51 9.42
N LYS A 31 5.11 12.76 9.82
CA LYS A 31 3.78 13.37 9.67
C LYS A 31 3.40 13.54 8.20
N GLU A 32 4.29 14.08 7.38
CA GLU A 32 4.06 14.27 5.94
C GLU A 32 3.85 12.93 5.22
N GLN A 33 4.63 11.89 5.58
CA GLN A 33 4.42 10.54 5.05
C GLN A 33 3.08 9.93 5.50
N ALA A 34 2.62 10.20 6.72
CA ALA A 34 1.34 9.73 7.22
C ALA A 34 0.17 10.44 6.50
N GLU A 35 0.24 11.76 6.34
CA GLU A 35 -0.79 12.56 5.65
C GLU A 35 -0.90 12.18 4.17
N HIS A 36 0.22 11.99 3.47
CA HIS A 36 0.21 11.52 2.08
C HIS A 36 -0.35 10.10 1.93
N LYS A 37 -0.08 9.20 2.89
CA LYS A 37 -0.69 7.86 2.89
C LYS A 37 -2.20 7.94 3.12
N GLN A 38 -2.64 8.81 4.03
CA GLN A 38 -4.06 8.97 4.36
C GLN A 38 -4.86 9.59 3.22
N GLN A 39 -4.32 10.62 2.55
CA GLN A 39 -4.93 11.21 1.36
C GLN A 39 -5.00 10.22 0.19
N ARG A 40 -3.93 9.46 -0.06
CA ARG A 40 -3.94 8.42 -1.11
C ARG A 40 -4.98 7.34 -0.82
N GLY A 41 -5.05 6.83 0.42
CA GLY A 41 -6.06 5.87 0.84
C GLY A 41 -7.48 6.39 0.62
N PHE A 42 -7.76 7.65 0.99
CA PHE A 42 -9.07 8.27 0.77
C PHE A 42 -9.44 8.36 -0.73
N THR A 43 -8.47 8.69 -1.59
CA THR A 43 -8.70 8.75 -3.04
C THR A 43 -8.84 7.38 -3.70
N GLU A 44 -8.14 6.37 -3.20
CA GLU A 44 -8.17 5.00 -3.73
C GLU A 44 -9.48 4.33 -3.31
N THR A 45 -9.84 4.37 -2.01
CA THR A 45 -11.14 3.91 -1.51
C THR A 45 -12.29 4.63 -2.22
N GLY A 46 -12.23 5.96 -2.37
CA GLY A 46 -13.26 6.72 -3.08
C GLY A 46 -13.45 6.30 -4.54
N ARG A 47 -12.36 5.98 -5.25
CA ARG A 47 -12.41 5.47 -6.62
C ARG A 47 -13.04 4.07 -6.66
N HIS A 48 -12.63 3.16 -5.79
CA HIS A 48 -13.20 1.81 -5.74
C HIS A 48 -14.68 1.83 -5.33
N LEU A 49 -15.06 2.68 -4.37
CA LEU A 49 -16.46 2.81 -3.96
C LEU A 49 -17.34 3.38 -5.08
N SER A 50 -16.79 4.25 -5.95
CA SER A 50 -17.51 4.77 -7.12
C SER A 50 -17.95 3.67 -8.10
N PHE A 51 -17.15 2.60 -8.25
CA PHE A 51 -17.52 1.44 -9.06
C PHE A 51 -18.79 0.77 -8.51
N TYR A 52 -18.82 0.52 -7.20
CA TYR A 52 -19.96 -0.13 -6.55
C TYR A 52 -21.20 0.76 -6.50
N ARG A 53 -21.04 2.07 -6.29
CA ARG A 53 -22.14 3.05 -6.40
C ARG A 53 -22.80 3.02 -7.78
N GLY A 54 -22.03 2.80 -8.84
CA GLY A 54 -22.55 2.61 -10.21
C GLY A 54 -23.46 1.39 -10.38
N LEU A 55 -23.53 0.49 -9.40
CA LEU A 55 -24.44 -0.65 -9.39
C LEU A 55 -25.82 -0.31 -8.80
N GLY A 56 -25.99 0.87 -8.19
CA GLY A 56 -27.23 1.25 -7.51
C GLY A 56 -27.40 0.51 -6.17
N ILE A 57 -26.33 0.44 -5.38
CA ILE A 57 -26.36 -0.13 -4.03
C ILE A 57 -27.05 0.82 -3.04
N SER A 58 -27.62 0.27 -1.97
CA SER A 58 -28.16 1.08 -0.87
C SER A 58 -27.06 1.57 0.07
N ASP A 59 -27.35 2.58 0.89
CA ASP A 59 -26.41 3.12 1.89
C ASP A 59 -25.93 2.04 2.89
N ALA A 60 -26.81 1.10 3.23
CA ALA A 60 -26.48 -0.03 4.09
C ALA A 60 -25.48 -0.99 3.40
N GLN A 61 -25.74 -1.34 2.14
CA GLN A 61 -24.82 -2.16 1.34
C GLN A 61 -23.48 -1.44 1.14
N GLU A 62 -23.48 -0.13 0.90
CA GLU A 62 -22.28 0.67 0.74
C GLU A 62 -21.41 0.62 1.99
N THR A 63 -22.00 0.78 3.17
CA THR A 63 -21.29 0.72 4.45
C THR A 63 -20.63 -0.64 4.68
N GLU A 64 -21.29 -1.74 4.30
CA GLU A 64 -20.73 -3.08 4.41
C GLU A 64 -19.61 -3.33 3.39
N ILE A 65 -19.81 -2.89 2.15
CA ILE A 65 -18.81 -3.00 1.07
C ILE A 65 -17.58 -2.16 1.39
N GLU A 66 -17.73 -0.98 1.98
CA GLU A 66 -16.61 -0.11 2.38
C GLU A 66 -15.70 -0.81 3.39
N LYS A 67 -16.28 -1.54 4.37
CA LYS A 67 -15.50 -2.33 5.34
C LYS A 67 -14.69 -3.42 4.63
N LEU A 68 -15.33 -4.19 3.76
CA LEU A 68 -14.66 -5.23 2.98
C LEU A 68 -13.56 -4.64 2.08
N LEU A 69 -13.82 -3.49 1.47
CA LEU A 69 -12.89 -2.79 0.61
C LEU A 69 -11.66 -2.31 1.39
N ASN A 70 -11.84 -1.79 2.60
CA ASN A 70 -10.72 -1.39 3.45
C ASN A 70 -9.82 -2.58 3.80
N ASP A 71 -10.41 -3.72 4.18
CA ASP A 71 -9.65 -4.96 4.45
C ASP A 71 -8.89 -5.46 3.20
N TYR A 72 -9.54 -5.40 2.04
CA TYR A 72 -8.93 -5.74 0.76
C TYR A 72 -7.75 -4.82 0.43
N LEU A 73 -7.92 -3.50 0.55
CA LEU A 73 -6.90 -2.51 0.24
C LEU A 73 -5.69 -2.59 1.19
N VAL A 74 -5.89 -2.95 2.47
CA VAL A 74 -4.77 -3.20 3.40
C VAL A 74 -3.91 -4.34 2.88
N LYS A 75 -4.51 -5.49 2.56
CA LYS A 75 -3.79 -6.66 2.03
C LYS A 75 -3.13 -6.37 0.68
N GLU A 76 -3.83 -5.66 -0.20
CA GLU A 76 -3.29 -5.27 -1.50
C GLU A 76 -2.07 -4.37 -1.35
N ASN A 77 -2.09 -3.42 -0.41
CA ASN A 77 -0.96 -2.54 -0.13
C ASN A 77 0.24 -3.27 0.48
N GLU A 78 0.01 -4.25 1.35
CA GLU A 78 1.06 -5.13 1.87
C GLU A 78 1.74 -5.91 0.74
N MET A 79 0.94 -6.53 -0.14
CA MET A 79 1.46 -7.25 -1.31
C MET A 79 2.18 -6.31 -2.30
N LYS A 80 1.65 -5.11 -2.55
CA LYS A 80 2.32 -4.07 -3.36
C LYS A 80 3.67 -3.69 -2.76
N ALA A 81 3.76 -3.51 -1.44
CA ALA A 81 5.00 -3.19 -0.77
C ALA A 81 6.01 -4.33 -0.85
N GLU A 82 5.55 -5.57 -0.69
CA GLU A 82 6.42 -6.75 -0.79
C GLU A 82 6.94 -6.95 -2.22
N ASN A 83 6.08 -6.80 -3.23
CA ASN A 83 6.48 -6.89 -4.63
C ASN A 83 7.53 -5.83 -5.00
N ARG A 84 7.45 -4.61 -4.43
CA ARG A 84 8.50 -3.60 -4.57
C ARG A 84 9.83 -4.05 -3.97
N LYS A 85 9.82 -4.71 -2.80
CA LYS A 85 11.05 -5.25 -2.18
C LYS A 85 11.69 -6.30 -3.08
N VAL A 86 10.91 -7.30 -3.50
CA VAL A 86 11.39 -8.37 -4.38
C VAL A 86 11.93 -7.83 -5.70
N ARG A 87 11.27 -6.81 -6.28
CA ARG A 87 11.76 -6.13 -7.48
C ARG A 87 13.09 -5.42 -7.24
N ASN A 88 13.24 -4.73 -6.11
CA ASN A 88 14.49 -4.06 -5.76
C ASN A 88 15.62 -5.07 -5.53
N ASP A 89 15.32 -6.20 -4.88
CA ASP A 89 16.29 -7.29 -4.67
C ASP A 89 16.78 -7.87 -6.00
N LEU A 90 15.84 -8.09 -6.94
CA LEU A 90 16.17 -8.53 -8.30
C LEU A 90 17.03 -7.51 -9.04
N VAL A 91 16.69 -6.22 -8.97
CA VAL A 91 17.49 -5.15 -9.60
C VAL A 91 18.88 -5.09 -9.00
N ASN A 92 19.02 -5.19 -7.68
CA ASN A 92 20.32 -5.18 -7.00
C ASN A 92 21.17 -6.39 -7.41
N MET A 93 20.54 -7.56 -7.57
CA MET A 93 21.24 -8.78 -8.01
C MET A 93 21.72 -8.67 -9.46
N ILE A 94 20.95 -8.03 -10.35
CA ILE A 94 21.33 -7.81 -11.75
C ILE A 94 22.39 -6.71 -11.89
N ALA A 95 22.29 -5.65 -11.09
CA ALA A 95 23.19 -4.50 -11.14
C ALA A 95 24.52 -4.73 -10.40
N GLY A 96 24.59 -5.75 -9.54
CA GLY A 96 25.80 -6.12 -8.81
C GLY A 96 26.88 -6.69 -9.73
N ASN A 97 28.15 -6.45 -9.38
CA ASN A 97 29.31 -7.03 -10.09
C ASN A 97 29.63 -8.46 -9.62
N GLU A 98 28.81 -9.04 -8.75
CA GLU A 98 29.00 -10.40 -8.23
C GLU A 98 28.48 -11.44 -9.22
N LYS A 99 29.06 -12.64 -9.18
CA LYS A 99 28.57 -13.77 -9.98
C LYS A 99 27.13 -14.07 -9.55
N GLN A 100 26.21 -14.12 -10.51
CA GLN A 100 24.80 -14.39 -10.24
C GLN A 100 24.62 -15.71 -9.49
N ASP A 101 23.91 -15.61 -8.37
CA ASP A 101 23.55 -16.73 -7.50
C ASP A 101 22.20 -17.28 -7.96
N GLU A 102 22.24 -18.35 -8.76
CA GLU A 102 21.05 -18.97 -9.35
C GLU A 102 20.04 -19.43 -8.30
N GLU A 103 20.51 -19.91 -7.14
CA GLU A 103 19.63 -20.36 -6.05
C GLU A 103 18.84 -19.19 -5.45
N LYS A 104 19.50 -18.04 -5.22
CA LYS A 104 18.79 -16.84 -4.76
C LYS A 104 17.83 -16.29 -5.81
N LEU A 105 18.17 -16.40 -7.09
CA LEU A 105 17.29 -15.97 -8.18
C LEU A 105 16.01 -16.82 -8.23
N ASP A 106 16.13 -18.13 -8.10
CA ASP A 106 14.98 -19.05 -8.03
C ASP A 106 14.07 -18.75 -6.84
N VAL A 107 14.65 -18.46 -5.67
CA VAL A 107 13.89 -18.04 -4.48
C VAL A 107 13.08 -16.76 -4.76
N LEU A 108 13.67 -15.77 -5.44
CA LEU A 108 12.97 -14.54 -5.82
C LEU A 108 11.84 -14.83 -6.82
N PHE A 109 12.04 -15.70 -7.80
CA PHE A 109 10.99 -16.08 -8.74
C PHE A 109 9.83 -16.82 -8.08
N LEU A 110 10.12 -17.76 -7.17
CA LEU A 110 9.09 -18.42 -6.37
C LEU A 110 8.31 -17.41 -5.53
N ARG A 111 8.99 -16.41 -4.97
CA ARG A 111 8.33 -15.34 -4.21
C ARG A 111 7.41 -14.48 -5.08
N ILE A 112 7.84 -14.14 -6.31
CA ILE A 112 7.00 -13.42 -7.28
C ILE A 112 5.76 -14.25 -7.64
N ALA A 113 5.93 -15.54 -7.91
CA ALA A 113 4.83 -16.44 -8.24
C ALA A 113 3.81 -16.50 -7.10
N PHE A 114 4.29 -16.70 -5.87
CA PHE A 114 3.45 -16.71 -4.67
C PHE A 114 2.69 -15.40 -4.46
N LEU A 115 3.35 -14.25 -4.66
CA LEU A 115 2.70 -12.94 -4.56
C LEU A 115 1.61 -12.73 -5.61
N LYS A 116 1.84 -13.20 -6.85
CA LYS A 116 0.81 -13.15 -7.89
C LYS A 116 -0.39 -14.00 -7.52
N GLU A 117 -0.18 -15.25 -7.12
CA GLU A 117 -1.25 -16.15 -6.70
C GLU A 117 -2.04 -15.56 -5.53
N SER A 118 -1.35 -15.05 -4.51
CA SER A 118 -1.96 -14.45 -3.32
C SER A 118 -2.82 -13.24 -3.67
N ARG A 119 -2.39 -12.42 -4.63
CA ARG A 119 -3.16 -11.26 -5.10
C ARG A 119 -4.44 -11.66 -5.82
N GLU A 120 -4.37 -12.63 -6.74
CA GLU A 120 -5.56 -13.12 -7.44
C GLU A 120 -6.55 -13.75 -6.46
N LYS A 121 -6.06 -14.57 -5.52
CA LYS A 121 -6.88 -15.18 -4.47
C LYS A 121 -7.57 -14.12 -3.60
N THR A 122 -6.83 -13.11 -3.14
CA THR A 122 -7.37 -12.02 -2.31
C THR A 122 -8.44 -11.23 -3.05
N THR A 123 -8.22 -10.96 -4.34
CA THR A 123 -9.20 -10.27 -5.20
C THR A 123 -10.46 -11.10 -5.36
N PHE A 124 -10.31 -12.40 -5.64
CA PHE A 124 -11.45 -13.31 -5.78
C PHE A 124 -12.26 -13.43 -4.48
N GLU A 125 -11.60 -13.59 -3.34
CA GLU A 125 -12.24 -13.62 -2.02
C GLU A 125 -13.02 -12.34 -1.72
N HIS A 126 -12.46 -11.17 -2.05
CA HIS A 126 -13.14 -9.89 -1.90
C HIS A 126 -14.42 -9.83 -2.76
N LEU A 127 -14.32 -10.18 -4.04
CA LEU A 127 -15.46 -10.17 -4.95
C LEU A 127 -16.56 -11.14 -4.53
N LEU A 128 -16.22 -12.31 -3.98
CA LEU A 128 -17.19 -13.25 -3.44
C LEU A 128 -17.95 -12.66 -2.25
N LYS A 129 -17.24 -12.05 -1.29
CA LYS A 129 -17.88 -11.41 -0.12
C LYS A 129 -18.78 -10.25 -0.53
N VAL A 130 -18.35 -9.43 -1.49
CA VAL A 130 -19.20 -8.35 -2.03
C VAL A 130 -20.44 -8.93 -2.70
N LYS A 131 -20.31 -10.01 -3.48
CA LYS A 131 -21.43 -10.68 -4.12
C LYS A 131 -22.50 -11.15 -3.11
N GLU A 132 -22.11 -11.54 -1.90
CA GLU A 132 -23.06 -11.94 -0.84
C GLU A 132 -23.92 -10.78 -0.31
N ILE A 133 -23.41 -9.54 -0.41
CA ILE A 133 -24.12 -8.32 0.00
C ILE A 133 -25.07 -7.83 -1.10
N LEU A 134 -24.70 -8.08 -2.36
CA LEU A 134 -25.45 -7.62 -3.52
C LEU A 134 -26.69 -8.47 -3.79
N THR A 135 -27.72 -7.83 -4.36
CA THR A 135 -28.82 -8.57 -4.99
C THR A 135 -28.32 -9.32 -6.22
N VAL A 136 -29.09 -10.31 -6.69
CA VAL A 136 -28.75 -11.09 -7.90
C VAL A 136 -28.52 -10.18 -9.11
N GLU A 137 -29.40 -9.19 -9.31
CA GLU A 137 -29.30 -8.23 -10.42
C GLU A 137 -28.05 -7.35 -10.32
N GLN A 138 -27.77 -6.80 -9.12
CA GLN A 138 -26.56 -6.00 -8.88
C GLN A 138 -25.29 -6.84 -9.08
N SER A 139 -25.28 -8.09 -8.63
CA SER A 139 -24.15 -9.00 -8.82
C SER A 139 -23.91 -9.31 -10.30
N GLN A 140 -24.96 -9.57 -11.09
CA GLN A 140 -24.82 -9.80 -12.54
C GLN A 140 -24.25 -8.56 -13.23
N LYS A 141 -24.73 -7.36 -12.85
CA LYS A 141 -24.21 -6.09 -13.36
C LYS A 141 -22.74 -5.88 -12.99
N MET A 142 -22.36 -6.22 -11.76
CA MET A 142 -20.96 -6.16 -11.29
C MET A 142 -20.04 -6.99 -12.18
N PHE A 143 -20.34 -8.28 -12.37
CA PHE A 143 -19.49 -9.16 -13.18
C PHE A 143 -19.48 -8.78 -14.66
N SER A 144 -20.59 -8.29 -15.20
CA SER A 144 -20.64 -7.79 -16.58
C SER A 144 -19.69 -6.62 -16.78
N LYS A 145 -19.67 -5.65 -15.86
CA LYS A 145 -18.74 -4.51 -15.89
C LYS A 145 -17.27 -4.95 -15.78
N LEU A 146 -16.96 -5.88 -14.88
CA LEU A 146 -15.59 -6.42 -14.73
C LEU A 146 -15.11 -7.11 -16.01
N MET A 147 -15.99 -7.85 -16.68
CA MET A 147 -15.67 -8.52 -17.95
C MET A 147 -15.43 -7.52 -19.09
N GLU A 148 -16.18 -6.41 -19.12
CA GLU A 148 -15.97 -5.33 -20.10
C GLU A 148 -14.62 -4.64 -19.89
N GLU A 149 -14.24 -4.36 -18.64
CA GLU A 149 -12.93 -3.76 -18.32
C GLU A 149 -11.78 -4.70 -18.69
N THR A 150 -11.91 -5.99 -18.41
CA THR A 150 -10.89 -6.99 -18.75
C THR A 150 -10.69 -7.14 -20.26
N LYS A 151 -11.73 -6.90 -21.07
CA LYS A 151 -11.62 -6.91 -22.54
C LYS A 151 -10.85 -5.69 -23.06
N LYS A 152 -11.07 -4.51 -22.47
CA LYS A 152 -10.40 -3.27 -22.87
C LYS A 152 -8.90 -3.25 -22.58
N GLU A 153 -8.41 -4.03 -21.62
CA GLU A 153 -6.97 -4.16 -21.35
C GLU A 153 -6.24 -5.07 -22.36
N LYS A 154 -6.95 -5.84 -23.19
CA LYS A 154 -6.36 -6.75 -24.19
C LYS A 154 -6.27 -6.17 -25.60
N ASP A 155 -6.90 -5.02 -25.84
CA ASP A 155 -6.89 -4.26 -27.10
C ASP A 155 -5.90 -3.08 -27.00
#